data_AF-A0A1F6F237-F1
#
_entry.id   AF-A0A1F6F237-F1
#
_cell.length_a   1.000
_cell.length_b   1.000
_cell.length_c   1.000
_cell.angle_alpha   90.00
_cell.angle_beta   90.00
_cell.angle_gamma   90.00
#
_symmetry.space_group_name_H-M   'P 1'
#
loop_
_entity.id
_entity.type
_entity.pdbx_description
1 polymer ?
#
loop_
_entity_poly.entity_id
_entity_poly.type
_entity_poly.pdbx_seq_one_letter_code
_entity_poly.pdbx_strand_id
1 'polypeptide(L)'
;MYVAIHTEEDRSESLDFMRRKYPKVTAFSVTPWGKVVQAPNALLLKCAEKHVSHLLFASSEYPVTESLVSLLQSHLDAQTLVVGARLAEHDFKTPSKERVLVEKASGLQIPWNTYALWSVVHLIHTGFVLTADSFNDADNAGMEEMGTIAAQQMLWPDKASAKLVTPRAGDLILNTHGWTITRHKRYMHNLESKNSRSATQLKRLKLPRPSVLHIG
;
A
#
# COMPACT_ATOMS: atom_id res chain seq x y z
N MET A 1 -2.00 -10.91 -12.92
CA MET A 1 -1.67 -9.49 -12.69
C MET A 1 -2.83 -8.65 -13.19
N TYR A 2 -3.27 -7.69 -12.39
CA TYR A 2 -4.34 -6.75 -12.73
C TYR A 2 -3.74 -5.35 -12.92
N VAL A 3 -4.24 -4.60 -13.89
CA VAL A 3 -3.81 -3.23 -14.16
C VAL A 3 -5.04 -2.35 -14.30
N ALA A 4 -5.19 -1.40 -13.39
CA ALA A 4 -6.18 -0.34 -13.47
C ALA A 4 -5.63 0.79 -14.34
N ILE A 5 -6.40 1.25 -15.33
CA ILE A 5 -6.03 2.34 -16.24
C ILE A 5 -6.98 3.52 -16.05
N HIS A 6 -6.41 4.71 -15.91
CA HIS A 6 -7.13 5.98 -15.88
C HIS A 6 -7.57 6.37 -17.29
N THR A 7 -8.71 5.85 -17.74
CA THR A 7 -9.15 6.03 -19.14
C THR A 7 -9.60 7.46 -19.47
N GLU A 8 -9.97 8.29 -18.50
CA GLU A 8 -10.32 9.71 -18.74
C GLU A 8 -9.10 10.54 -19.18
N GLU A 9 -7.89 10.13 -18.78
CA GLU A 9 -6.62 10.79 -19.16
C GLU A 9 -5.73 9.93 -20.06
N ASP A 10 -6.19 8.75 -20.50
CA ASP A 10 -5.40 7.82 -21.31
C ASP A 10 -5.27 8.30 -22.76
N ARG A 11 -4.24 9.08 -23.04
CA ARG A 11 -3.94 9.60 -24.38
C ARG A 11 -3.11 8.66 -25.25
N SER A 12 -2.62 7.56 -24.67
CA SER A 12 -1.71 6.62 -25.33
C SER A 12 -2.35 5.28 -25.65
N GLU A 13 -3.68 5.17 -25.56
CA GLU A 13 -4.42 3.92 -25.74
C GLU A 13 -3.85 2.79 -24.87
N SER A 14 -3.42 3.12 -23.66
CA SER A 14 -2.73 2.22 -22.73
C SER A 14 -3.58 1.00 -22.43
N LEU A 15 -4.90 1.17 -22.28
CA LEU A 15 -5.82 0.05 -22.04
C LEU A 15 -5.77 -0.98 -23.19
N ASP A 16 -5.90 -0.52 -24.43
CA ASP A 16 -5.90 -1.40 -25.60
C ASP A 16 -4.53 -1.98 -25.87
N PHE A 17 -3.47 -1.17 -25.70
CA PHE A 17 -2.09 -1.64 -25.76
C PHE A 17 -1.85 -2.81 -24.79
N MET A 18 -2.26 -2.66 -23.52
CA MET A 18 -2.07 -3.70 -22.51
C MET A 18 -2.83 -4.98 -22.86
N ARG A 19 -4.09 -4.86 -23.30
CA ARG A 19 -4.91 -6.02 -23.70
C ARG A 19 -4.32 -6.77 -24.89
N ARG A 20 -3.80 -6.05 -25.89
CA ARG A 20 -3.19 -6.67 -27.09
C ARG A 20 -1.83 -7.28 -26.79
N LYS A 21 -0.95 -6.54 -26.10
CA LYS A 21 0.46 -6.92 -25.93
C LYS A 21 0.68 -7.91 -24.79
N TYR A 22 -0.15 -7.86 -23.75
CA TYR A 22 -0.01 -8.67 -22.54
C TYR A 22 -1.31 -9.41 -22.22
N PRO A 23 -1.70 -10.44 -23.00
CA PRO A 23 -2.99 -11.11 -22.84
C PRO A 23 -3.17 -11.86 -21.51
N LYS A 24 -2.07 -12.13 -20.79
CA LYS A 24 -2.09 -12.71 -19.43
C LYS A 24 -2.32 -11.67 -18.33
N VAL A 25 -2.35 -10.38 -18.68
CA VAL A 25 -2.61 -9.25 -17.79
C VAL A 25 -4.04 -8.79 -18.00
N THR A 26 -4.81 -8.73 -16.92
CA THR A 26 -6.17 -8.19 -16.98
C THR A 26 -6.11 -6.68 -16.79
N ALA A 27 -6.16 -5.94 -17.90
CA ALA A 27 -6.27 -4.49 -17.90
C ALA A 27 -7.73 -4.03 -18.00
N PHE A 28 -8.11 -3.07 -17.16
CA PHE A 28 -9.48 -2.54 -17.09
C PHE A 28 -9.49 -1.03 -16.78
N SER A 29 -10.55 -0.36 -17.20
CA SER A 29 -10.77 1.06 -16.95
C SER A 29 -11.23 1.30 -15.51
N VAL A 30 -10.77 2.38 -14.91
CA VAL A 30 -11.30 2.90 -13.65
C VAL A 30 -11.78 4.33 -13.86
N THR A 31 -13.06 4.54 -13.56
CA THR A 31 -13.78 5.81 -13.72
C THR A 31 -14.85 5.92 -12.62
N PRO A 32 -14.90 7.02 -11.85
CA PRO A 32 -13.97 8.14 -11.87
C PRO A 32 -12.58 7.77 -11.34
N TRP A 33 -11.55 8.48 -11.77
CA TRP A 33 -10.21 8.40 -11.17
C TRP A 33 -10.05 9.47 -10.10
N GLY A 34 -9.96 9.06 -8.83
CA GLY A 34 -9.61 9.99 -7.76
C GLY A 34 -8.11 10.14 -7.61
N LYS A 35 -7.65 10.66 -6.46
CA LYS A 35 -6.23 10.95 -6.27
C LYS A 35 -5.43 9.70 -5.96
N VAL A 36 -5.96 8.80 -5.14
CA VAL A 36 -5.25 7.60 -4.70
C VAL A 36 -6.12 6.36 -4.54
N VAL A 37 -7.35 6.42 -4.04
CA VAL A 37 -8.04 5.20 -3.54
C VAL A 37 -8.81 4.39 -4.58
N GLN A 38 -9.24 4.99 -5.69
CA GLN A 38 -10.17 4.38 -6.64
C GLN A 38 -9.51 3.22 -7.36
N ALA A 39 -8.26 3.39 -7.79
CA ALA A 39 -7.50 2.32 -8.43
C ALA A 39 -7.24 1.14 -7.47
N PRO A 40 -6.70 1.34 -6.24
CA PRO A 40 -6.59 0.28 -5.24
C PRO A 40 -7.91 -0.42 -4.91
N ASN A 41 -9.02 0.32 -4.75
CA ASN A 41 -10.33 -0.27 -4.46
C ASN A 41 -10.91 -1.03 -5.64
N ALA A 42 -10.69 -0.57 -6.87
CA ALA A 42 -11.12 -1.31 -8.05
C ALA A 42 -10.30 -2.60 -8.24
N LEU A 43 -9.00 -2.58 -7.93
CA LEU A 43 -8.15 -3.77 -7.90
C LEU A 43 -8.62 -4.77 -6.83
N LEU A 44 -8.93 -4.27 -5.63
CA LEU A 44 -9.51 -5.08 -4.55
C LEU A 44 -10.81 -5.77 -4.99
N LEU A 45 -11.72 -5.03 -5.62
CA LEU A 45 -12.97 -5.59 -6.14
C LEU A 45 -12.70 -6.71 -7.15
N LYS A 46 -11.75 -6.52 -8.08
CA LYS A 46 -11.37 -7.57 -9.04
C LYS A 46 -10.77 -8.81 -8.37
N CYS A 47 -9.97 -8.63 -7.32
CA CYS A 47 -9.45 -9.75 -6.53
C CYS A 47 -10.58 -10.49 -5.80
N ALA A 48 -11.52 -9.77 -5.20
CA ALA A 48 -12.67 -10.33 -4.50
C ALA A 48 -13.61 -11.12 -5.43
N GLU A 49 -13.95 -10.56 -6.60
CA GLU A 49 -14.74 -11.24 -7.65
C GLU A 49 -14.12 -12.57 -8.12
N LYS A 50 -12.80 -12.71 -7.97
CA LYS A 50 -12.03 -13.89 -8.38
C LYS A 50 -11.65 -14.78 -7.22
N HIS A 51 -12.16 -14.50 -6.02
CA HIS A 51 -11.87 -15.24 -4.79
C HIS A 51 -10.36 -15.39 -4.52
N VAL A 52 -9.57 -14.37 -4.88
CA VAL A 52 -8.13 -14.34 -4.57
C VAL A 52 -7.98 -13.97 -3.11
N SER A 53 -7.18 -14.74 -2.35
CA SER A 53 -7.02 -14.51 -0.90
C SER A 53 -6.15 -13.30 -0.56
N HIS A 54 -5.20 -12.94 -1.43
CA HIS A 54 -4.20 -11.90 -1.15
C HIS A 54 -3.98 -10.96 -2.34
N LEU A 55 -3.71 -9.70 -2.04
CA LEU A 55 -3.43 -8.64 -3.02
C LEU A 55 -2.08 -7.98 -2.68
N LEU A 56 -1.11 -8.13 -3.58
CA LEU A 56 0.19 -7.45 -3.48
C LEU A 56 0.12 -6.12 -4.23
N PHE A 57 0.38 -5.01 -3.52
CA PHE A 57 0.80 -3.76 -4.14
C PHE A 57 2.32 -3.69 -4.15
N ALA A 58 2.88 -3.35 -5.31
CA ALA A 58 4.31 -3.18 -5.51
C ALA A 58 4.55 -2.02 -6.48
N SER A 59 5.41 -1.07 -6.10
CA SER A 59 5.87 0.01 -6.98
C SER A 59 6.81 -0.55 -8.04
N SER A 60 6.74 -0.01 -9.27
CA SER A 60 7.68 -0.33 -10.35
C SER A 60 9.13 0.06 -10.03
N GLU A 61 9.34 0.85 -8.98
CA GLU A 61 10.67 1.28 -8.52
C GLU A 61 11.35 0.23 -7.65
N TYR A 62 10.67 -0.87 -7.31
CA TYR A 62 11.24 -1.99 -6.57
C TYR A 62 11.00 -3.30 -7.32
N PRO A 63 11.98 -4.20 -7.38
CA PRO A 63 11.80 -5.49 -8.03
C PRO A 63 10.81 -6.36 -7.24
N VAL A 64 9.96 -7.09 -7.96
CA VAL A 64 9.15 -8.16 -7.37
C VAL A 64 9.94 -9.47 -7.47
N THR A 65 10.47 -9.94 -6.35
CA THR A 65 11.22 -11.20 -6.27
C THR A 65 10.41 -12.27 -5.55
N GLU A 66 10.66 -13.54 -5.88
CA GLU A 66 10.06 -14.67 -5.18
C GLU A 66 10.44 -14.70 -3.69
N SER A 67 11.66 -14.29 -3.35
CA SER A 67 12.14 -14.19 -1.97
C SER A 67 11.31 -13.21 -1.14
N LEU A 68 11.01 -12.03 -1.69
CA LEU A 68 10.18 -11.02 -1.02
C LEU A 68 8.73 -11.48 -0.88
N VAL A 69 8.13 -12.01 -1.95
CA VAL A 69 6.74 -12.48 -1.88
C VAL A 69 6.60 -13.61 -0.86
N SER A 70 7.53 -14.57 -0.86
CA SER A 70 7.55 -15.67 0.10
C SER A 70 7.74 -15.19 1.54
N LEU A 71 8.57 -14.16 1.75
CA LEU A 71 8.74 -13.54 3.06
C LEU A 71 7.44 -12.89 3.55
N LEU A 72 6.74 -12.11 2.71
CA LEU A 72 5.48 -11.50 3.13
C LEU A 72 4.43 -12.57 3.44
N GLN A 73 4.36 -13.61 2.60
CA GLN A 73 3.43 -14.72 2.79
C GLN A 73 3.68 -15.51 4.07
N SER A 74 4.94 -15.72 4.46
CA SER A 74 5.27 -16.46 5.69
C SER A 74 4.85 -15.73 6.97
N HIS A 75 4.56 -14.43 6.88
CA HIS A 75 4.06 -13.61 7.98
C HIS A 75 2.55 -13.36 7.95
N LEU A 76 1.83 -13.91 6.96
CA LEU A 76 0.36 -13.88 6.93
C LEU A 76 -0.23 -14.98 7.82
N ASP A 77 -1.26 -14.62 8.56
CA ASP A 77 -2.12 -15.55 9.29
C ASP A 77 -3.59 -15.09 9.20
N ALA A 78 -4.49 -15.86 9.81
CA ALA A 78 -5.93 -15.60 9.81
C ALA A 78 -6.34 -14.27 10.48
N GLN A 79 -5.43 -13.60 11.21
CA GLN A 79 -5.65 -12.33 11.88
C GLN A 79 -4.92 -11.17 11.18
N THR A 80 -4.23 -11.44 10.07
CA THR A 80 -3.40 -10.45 9.38
C THR A 80 -4.20 -9.71 8.33
N LEU A 81 -4.23 -8.38 8.46
CA LEU A 81 -4.75 -7.49 7.44
C LEU A 81 -3.69 -7.24 6.37
N VAL A 82 -2.47 -6.92 6.78
CA VAL A 82 -1.40 -6.50 5.88
C VAL A 82 -0.01 -6.84 6.41
N VAL A 83 0.86 -7.25 5.50
CA VAL A 83 2.32 -7.37 5.71
C VAL A 83 3.03 -6.48 4.70
N GLY A 84 3.78 -5.49 5.18
CA GLY A 84 4.63 -4.63 4.34
C GLY A 84 6.09 -5.00 4.43
N ALA A 85 6.83 -4.85 3.33
CA ALA A 85 8.28 -4.92 3.38
C ALA A 85 8.86 -3.60 3.90
N ARG A 86 9.79 -3.70 4.85
CA ARG A 86 10.53 -2.56 5.39
C ARG A 86 11.45 -1.99 4.32
N LEU A 87 11.12 -0.79 3.87
CA LEU A 87 12.01 0.10 3.12
C LEU A 87 12.98 0.85 4.06
N ALA A 88 14.10 1.32 3.51
CA ALA A 88 15.16 2.00 4.27
C ALA A 88 14.65 3.25 5.00
N GLU A 89 13.65 3.91 4.44
CA GLU A 89 13.08 5.15 4.93
C GLU A 89 12.02 4.98 6.02
N HIS A 90 11.65 3.73 6.36
CA HIS A 90 10.76 3.51 7.51
C HIS A 90 11.49 3.83 8.82
N ASP A 91 10.76 4.42 9.76
CA ASP A 91 11.20 4.57 11.15
C ASP A 91 11.00 3.25 11.90
N PHE A 92 11.76 2.25 11.49
CA PHE A 92 11.66 0.88 11.99
C PHE A 92 12.25 0.73 13.38
N LYS A 93 11.52 0.09 14.28
CA LYS A 93 11.81 0.08 15.73
C LYS A 93 12.41 -1.22 16.27
N THR A 94 12.47 -2.29 15.48
CA THR A 94 13.04 -3.55 15.96
C THR A 94 14.47 -3.75 15.43
N PRO A 95 15.40 -4.21 16.27
CA PRO A 95 16.64 -4.84 15.83
C PRO A 95 16.36 -6.10 14.99
N SER A 96 17.39 -6.61 14.30
CA SER A 96 17.23 -7.83 13.50
C SER A 96 16.91 -9.04 14.38
N LYS A 97 16.02 -9.92 13.89
CA LYS A 97 15.51 -11.15 14.55
C LYS A 97 14.59 -10.94 15.76
N GLU A 98 14.16 -9.71 16.03
CA GLU A 98 13.23 -9.40 17.12
C GLU A 98 11.84 -9.00 16.59
N ARG A 99 10.86 -8.98 17.50
CA ARG A 99 9.49 -8.51 17.24
C ARG A 99 9.13 -7.42 18.23
N VAL A 100 8.74 -6.26 17.73
CA VAL A 100 8.34 -5.11 18.56
C VAL A 100 6.97 -4.61 18.11
N LEU A 101 6.01 -4.54 19.04
CA LEU A 101 4.73 -3.88 18.79
C LEU A 101 4.92 -2.38 18.96
N VAL A 102 4.74 -1.63 17.87
CA VAL A 102 4.72 -0.17 17.90
C VAL A 102 3.28 0.29 18.08
N GLU A 103 2.95 0.72 19.29
CA GLU A 103 1.69 1.37 19.58
C GLU A 103 1.66 2.79 19.01
N LYS A 104 0.50 3.23 18.53
CA LYS A 104 0.28 4.58 17.98
C LYS A 104 1.26 4.92 16.85
N ALA A 105 1.45 3.98 15.93
CA ALA A 105 2.36 4.09 14.79
C ALA A 105 2.08 5.34 13.94
N SER A 106 3.16 6.00 13.53
CA SER A 106 3.15 7.13 12.59
C SER A 106 3.15 6.65 11.13
N GLY A 107 3.04 7.59 10.19
CA GLY A 107 3.08 7.30 8.76
C GLY A 107 4.38 6.61 8.30
N LEU A 108 5.48 6.81 9.02
CA LEU A 108 6.76 6.14 8.75
C LEU A 108 6.91 4.76 9.40
N GLN A 109 5.92 4.32 10.17
CA GLN A 109 5.96 3.10 10.99
C GLN A 109 4.86 2.10 10.58
N ILE A 110 4.22 2.33 9.44
CA ILE A 110 3.17 1.44 8.90
C ILE A 110 3.63 0.81 7.58
N PRO A 111 3.07 -0.34 7.18
CA PRO A 111 3.19 -0.87 5.82
C PRO A 111 2.75 0.16 4.76
N TRP A 112 3.57 0.36 3.73
CA TRP A 112 3.20 1.16 2.56
C TRP A 112 2.89 0.25 1.36
N ASN A 113 1.89 0.63 0.56
CA ASN A 113 1.54 0.00 -0.71
C ASN A 113 2.67 0.03 -1.74
N THR A 114 3.75 0.79 -1.48
CA THR A 114 5.01 0.66 -2.22
C THR A 114 5.48 -0.79 -2.30
N TYR A 115 5.29 -1.57 -1.22
CA TYR A 115 5.49 -3.02 -1.24
C TYR A 115 4.74 -3.69 -0.06
N ALA A 116 3.45 -3.97 -0.23
CA ALA A 116 2.61 -4.56 0.82
C ALA A 116 1.63 -5.61 0.29
N LEU A 117 1.53 -6.71 1.03
CA LEU A 117 0.64 -7.84 0.78
C LEU A 117 -0.55 -7.76 1.74
N TRP A 118 -1.74 -7.58 1.17
CA TRP A 118 -3.00 -7.45 1.91
C TRP A 118 -3.80 -8.74 1.88
N SER A 119 -4.48 -9.04 2.98
CA SER A 119 -5.56 -10.04 2.99
C SER A 119 -6.80 -9.44 2.34
N VAL A 120 -7.23 -10.02 1.22
CA VAL A 120 -8.46 -9.62 0.53
C VAL A 120 -9.66 -9.88 1.44
N VAL A 121 -9.68 -11.02 2.14
CA VAL A 121 -10.77 -11.40 3.05
C VAL A 121 -11.02 -10.35 4.13
N HIS A 122 -9.97 -9.69 4.63
CA HIS A 122 -10.12 -8.61 5.61
C HIS A 122 -10.37 -7.26 4.94
N LEU A 123 -9.60 -6.92 3.91
CA LEU A 123 -9.61 -5.61 3.28
C LEU A 123 -10.95 -5.29 2.61
N ILE A 124 -11.69 -6.28 2.08
CA ILE A 124 -13.00 -6.05 1.43
C ILE A 124 -14.05 -5.45 2.37
N HIS A 125 -13.91 -5.58 3.69
CA HIS A 125 -14.91 -5.04 4.62
C HIS A 125 -14.97 -3.49 4.63
N THR A 126 -13.89 -2.83 4.20
CA THR A 126 -13.81 -1.37 4.15
C THR A 126 -13.33 -0.84 2.80
N GLY A 127 -12.52 -1.63 2.09
CA GLY A 127 -11.58 -1.10 1.10
C GLY A 127 -10.58 -0.12 1.72
N PHE A 128 -9.87 0.59 0.86
CA PHE A 128 -9.11 1.77 1.21
C PHE A 128 -10.05 2.96 1.43
N VAL A 129 -9.91 3.60 2.58
CA VAL A 129 -10.80 4.69 3.02
C VAL A 129 -10.70 5.94 2.14
N LEU A 130 -11.85 6.39 1.63
CA LEU A 130 -11.94 7.49 0.67
C LEU A 130 -11.36 8.83 1.17
N THR A 131 -11.26 9.05 2.49
CA THR A 131 -10.62 10.26 3.04
C THR A 131 -9.16 10.43 2.60
N ALA A 132 -8.47 9.37 2.18
CA ALA A 132 -7.12 9.45 1.64
C ALA A 132 -7.01 10.23 0.32
N ASP A 133 -8.11 10.38 -0.42
CA ASP A 133 -8.12 11.20 -1.64
C ASP A 133 -8.03 12.69 -1.36
N SER A 134 -8.39 13.11 -0.15
CA SER A 134 -8.27 14.50 0.30
C SER A 134 -8.85 15.52 -0.71
N PHE A 135 -10.10 15.32 -1.15
CA PHE A 135 -10.73 16.11 -2.22
C PHE A 135 -10.64 17.63 -2.06
N ASN A 136 -10.67 18.14 -0.82
CA ASN A 136 -10.60 19.57 -0.52
C ASN A 136 -9.18 20.09 -0.27
N ASP A 137 -8.17 19.23 -0.38
CA ASP A 137 -6.78 19.50 0.04
C ASP A 137 -5.84 18.48 -0.61
N ALA A 138 -5.62 18.62 -1.92
CA ALA A 138 -4.92 17.62 -2.73
C ALA A 138 -3.48 17.33 -2.25
N ASP A 139 -2.82 18.31 -1.60
CA ASP A 139 -1.47 18.14 -1.04
C ASP A 139 -1.44 17.14 0.12
N ASN A 140 -2.59 16.90 0.76
CA ASN A 140 -2.76 15.91 1.81
C ASN A 140 -3.27 14.54 1.31
N ALA A 141 -3.35 14.32 -0.01
CA ALA A 141 -3.76 13.03 -0.57
C ALA A 141 -2.67 11.94 -0.40
N GLY A 142 -3.09 10.67 -0.36
CA GLY A 142 -2.24 9.49 -0.15
C GLY A 142 -2.27 8.97 1.27
N MET A 143 -1.33 8.06 1.58
CA MET A 143 -1.29 7.32 2.85
C MET A 143 -2.61 6.57 3.12
N GLU A 144 -3.25 6.06 2.07
CA GLU A 144 -4.50 5.32 2.15
C GLU A 144 -4.43 4.11 3.09
N GLU A 145 -3.24 3.56 3.32
CA GLU A 145 -2.98 2.47 4.25
C GLU A 145 -3.23 2.89 5.70
N MET A 146 -2.89 4.13 6.08
CA MET A 146 -2.97 4.61 7.46
C MET A 146 -4.40 4.57 7.99
N GLY A 147 -5.31 5.30 7.35
CA GLY A 147 -6.72 5.33 7.74
C GLY A 147 -7.36 3.95 7.65
N THR A 148 -6.94 3.12 6.68
CA THR A 148 -7.49 1.79 6.45
C THR A 148 -7.11 0.82 7.56
N ILE A 149 -5.81 0.77 7.92
CA ILE A 149 -5.33 -0.05 9.04
C ILE A 149 -6.00 0.40 10.34
N ALA A 150 -6.05 1.72 10.61
CA ALA A 150 -6.68 2.25 11.82
C ALA A 150 -8.18 1.91 11.92
N ALA A 151 -8.92 2.06 10.82
CA ALA A 151 -10.35 1.73 10.78
C ALA A 151 -10.58 0.24 11.01
N GLN A 152 -9.83 -0.61 10.33
CA GLN A 152 -9.93 -2.07 10.45
C GLN A 152 -9.56 -2.55 11.86
N GLN A 153 -8.52 -1.99 12.49
CA GLN A 153 -8.15 -2.32 13.88
C GLN A 153 -9.21 -1.87 14.89
N MET A 154 -9.90 -0.76 14.63
CA MET A 154 -10.99 -0.32 15.49
C MET A 154 -12.23 -1.22 15.35
N LEU A 155 -12.55 -1.65 14.13
CA LEU A 155 -13.74 -2.47 13.85
C LEU A 155 -13.53 -3.96 14.17
N TRP A 156 -12.30 -4.47 14.00
CA TRP A 156 -11.92 -5.86 14.21
C TRP A 156 -10.56 -5.98 14.90
N PRO A 157 -10.46 -5.64 16.20
CA PRO A 157 -9.18 -5.57 16.92
C PRO A 157 -8.36 -6.87 16.87
N ASP A 158 -9.01 -8.03 16.85
CA ASP A 158 -8.35 -9.33 16.82
C ASP A 158 -8.17 -9.92 15.40
N LYS A 159 -8.53 -9.19 14.35
CA LYS A 159 -8.49 -9.68 12.96
C LYS A 159 -7.87 -8.71 11.95
N ALA A 160 -7.20 -7.66 12.45
CA ALA A 160 -6.65 -6.59 11.63
C ALA A 160 -5.19 -6.27 11.96
N SER A 161 -4.37 -7.28 12.26
CA SER A 161 -2.95 -7.06 12.53
C SER A 161 -2.23 -6.53 11.30
N ALA A 162 -1.39 -5.50 11.52
CA ALA A 162 -0.51 -4.93 10.52
C ALA A 162 0.93 -5.24 10.90
N LYS A 163 1.73 -5.70 9.93
CA LYS A 163 3.10 -6.17 10.16
C LYS A 163 4.05 -5.49 9.18
N LEU A 164 5.19 -5.01 9.66
CA LEU A 164 6.28 -4.48 8.84
C LEU A 164 7.50 -5.40 9.02
N VAL A 165 7.98 -6.02 7.95
CA VAL A 165 8.97 -7.10 8.00
C VAL A 165 10.27 -6.69 7.32
N THR A 166 11.41 -7.08 7.90
CA THR A 166 12.73 -6.77 7.32
C THR A 166 13.06 -7.75 6.19
N PRO A 167 13.25 -7.27 4.94
CA PRO A 167 13.68 -8.12 3.83
C PRO A 167 15.15 -8.54 4.00
N ARG A 168 15.59 -9.56 3.25
CA ARG A 168 17.01 -9.92 3.24
C ARG A 168 17.82 -8.79 2.61
N ALA A 169 19.08 -8.66 3.01
CA ALA A 169 19.98 -7.69 2.41
C ALA A 169 20.02 -7.87 0.87
N GLY A 170 19.73 -6.78 0.14
CA GLY A 170 19.74 -6.77 -1.33
C GLY A 170 18.43 -7.18 -2.01
N ASP A 171 17.43 -7.70 -1.28
CA ASP A 171 16.14 -8.07 -1.89
C ASP A 171 15.33 -6.84 -2.33
N LEU A 172 15.45 -5.72 -1.59
CA LEU A 172 14.62 -4.53 -1.78
C LEU A 172 15.50 -3.29 -2.05
N ILE A 173 15.96 -3.16 -3.29
CA ILE A 173 16.80 -2.04 -3.74
C ILE A 173 15.94 -1.08 -4.58
N LEU A 174 15.97 0.21 -4.22
CA LEU A 174 15.30 1.25 -4.97
C LEU A 174 15.94 1.42 -6.36
N ASN A 175 15.16 1.22 -7.40
CA ASN A 175 15.54 1.49 -8.77
C ASN A 175 15.24 2.95 -9.13
N THR A 176 16.30 3.76 -9.16
CA THR A 176 16.25 5.17 -9.57
C THR A 176 16.59 5.39 -11.05
N HIS A 177 16.70 4.32 -11.84
CA HIS A 177 17.03 4.42 -13.26
C HIS A 177 15.98 5.29 -14.00
N GLY A 178 16.46 6.27 -14.77
CA GLY A 178 15.60 7.20 -15.51
C GLY A 178 14.93 8.28 -14.65
N TRP A 179 15.29 8.43 -13.38
CA TRP A 179 14.77 9.53 -12.56
C TRP A 179 15.24 10.90 -13.04
N THR A 180 14.28 11.79 -13.26
CA THR A 180 14.55 13.21 -13.44
C THR A 180 14.69 13.92 -12.09
N ILE A 181 15.28 15.11 -12.08
CA ILE A 181 15.35 15.96 -10.86
C ILE A 181 13.95 16.17 -10.27
N THR A 182 12.94 16.39 -11.11
CA THR A 182 11.55 16.57 -10.68
C THR A 182 10.99 15.30 -10.03
N ARG A 183 11.27 14.11 -10.57
CA ARG A 183 10.86 12.83 -9.97
C ARG A 183 11.49 12.63 -8.58
N HIS A 184 12.78 12.93 -8.45
CA HIS A 184 13.51 12.84 -7.19
C HIS A 184 12.98 13.83 -6.15
N LYS A 185 12.76 15.10 -6.52
CA LYS A 185 12.15 16.10 -5.63
C LYS A 185 10.77 15.65 -5.13
N ARG A 186 9.95 15.08 -6.02
CA ARG A 186 8.64 14.52 -5.65
C ARG A 186 8.77 13.32 -4.70
N TYR A 187 9.77 12.46 -4.90
CA TYR A 187 10.05 11.35 -3.98
C TYR A 187 10.36 11.85 -2.57
N MET A 188 11.29 12.80 -2.44
CA MET A 188 11.66 13.40 -1.15
C MET A 188 10.47 14.08 -0.48
N HIS A 189 9.74 14.91 -1.23
CA HIS A 189 8.54 15.56 -0.72
C HIS A 189 7.48 14.57 -0.22
N ASN A 190 7.25 13.48 -0.97
CA ASN A 190 6.31 12.44 -0.56
C ASN A 190 6.75 11.78 0.75
N LEU A 191 8.05 11.55 0.93
CA LEU A 191 8.60 10.93 2.14
C LEU A 191 8.46 11.87 3.36
N GLU A 192 8.91 13.11 3.23
CA GLU A 192 8.88 14.13 4.29
C GLU A 192 7.44 14.39 4.78
N SER A 193 6.46 14.33 3.87
CA SER A 193 5.05 14.58 4.16
C SER A 193 4.28 13.37 4.70
N LYS A 194 4.84 12.15 4.74
CA LYS A 194 4.06 10.94 5.12
C LYS A 194 3.41 11.06 6.50
N ASN A 195 4.14 11.58 7.48
CA ASN A 195 3.66 11.71 8.85
C ASN A 195 2.56 12.78 8.98
N SER A 196 2.72 13.93 8.34
CA SER A 196 1.71 14.99 8.38
C SER A 196 0.43 14.56 7.66
N ARG A 197 0.53 13.99 6.46
CA ARG A 197 -0.62 13.46 5.69
C ARG A 197 -1.39 12.41 6.47
N SER A 198 -0.67 11.44 7.05
CA SER A 198 -1.25 10.39 7.91
C SER A 198 -1.99 10.99 9.11
N ALA A 199 -1.40 11.96 9.80
CA ALA A 199 -2.03 12.60 10.95
C ALA A 199 -3.29 13.40 10.56
N THR A 200 -3.24 14.13 9.45
CA THR A 200 -4.40 14.86 8.91
C THR A 200 -5.53 13.91 8.55
N GLN A 201 -5.22 12.79 7.90
CA GLN A 201 -6.21 11.77 7.53
C GLN A 201 -6.90 11.17 8.76
N LEU A 202 -6.13 10.74 9.78
CA LEU A 202 -6.69 10.19 11.02
C LEU A 202 -7.54 11.22 11.78
N LYS A 203 -7.10 12.49 11.81
CA LYS A 203 -7.88 13.59 12.43
C LYS A 203 -9.25 13.75 11.75
N ARG A 204 -9.31 13.68 10.42
CA ARG A 204 -10.56 13.77 9.64
C ARG A 204 -11.48 12.58 9.90
N LEU A 205 -10.90 11.37 9.97
CA LEU A 205 -11.63 10.13 10.26
C LEU A 205 -12.02 9.99 11.74
N LYS A 206 -11.45 10.81 12.63
CA LYS A 206 -11.57 10.68 14.09
C LYS A 206 -11.13 9.30 14.60
N LEU A 207 -10.08 8.76 13.98
CA LEU A 207 -9.52 7.45 14.32
C LEU A 207 -8.25 7.59 15.15
N PRO A 208 -7.98 6.65 16.07
CA PRO A 208 -6.69 6.57 16.72
C PRO A 208 -5.59 6.18 15.73
N ARG A 209 -4.33 6.41 16.11
CA ARG A 209 -3.21 5.81 15.37
C ARG A 209 -3.22 4.29 15.57
N PRO A 210 -2.93 3.51 14.51
CA PRO A 210 -2.92 2.06 14.59
C PRO A 210 -1.72 1.53 15.38
N SER A 211 -1.74 0.24 15.67
CA SER A 211 -0.57 -0.50 16.16
C SER A 211 0.02 -1.37 15.05
N VAL A 212 1.34 -1.49 14.99
CA VAL A 212 2.04 -2.27 13.96
C VAL A 212 3.12 -3.14 14.58
N LEU A 213 3.15 -4.41 14.20
CA LEU A 213 4.21 -5.32 14.60
C LEU A 213 5.41 -5.18 13.66
N HIS A 214 6.52 -4.68 14.17
CA HIS A 214 7.81 -4.64 13.47
C HIS A 214 8.56 -5.95 13.69
N ILE A 215 9.02 -6.59 12.61
CA ILE A 215 9.67 -7.92 12.63
C ILE A 215 11.01 -7.85 11.89
N GLY A 216 12.10 -8.04 12.63
CA GLY A 216 13.49 -7.88 12.15
C GLY A 216 14.14 -9.14 11.61
#